data_AF-A0A6F8XWS7-F1
#
_entry.id   AF-A0A6F8XWS7-F1
#
_cell.length_a   1.000
_cell.length_b   1.000
_cell.length_c   1.000
_cell.angle_alpha   90.00
_cell.angle_beta   90.00
_cell.angle_gamma   90.00
#
_symmetry.space_group_name_H-M   'P 1'
#
loop_
_entity.id
_entity.type
_entity.pdbx_description
1 polymer ?
#
loop_
_entity_poly.entity_id
_entity_poly.type
_entity_poly.pdbx_seq_one_letter_code
_entity_poly.pdbx_strand_id
1 'polypeptide(L)'
;MVRLGRLKAMSWTIAVLLVPGVGVTPLPAAGVGAAGSGSPEPVSARPEPREPLAAAREHASEVARATGQKVPIEEMTTENAKVWALPNGRFESVIASGPVRFKRDGRWTEVDLTLHARPDGTVAPAAHLNDLTLAGRREGGESDLASIKAGGTRRAMRWSDGLPEPVLDGKRAIYRDVLPGIDLVVEAQMTGYEQFTVIKNRAALAHYDRAQAALKLGDAASKPDGHGAWCTTPARRRRR
;
A
#
# COMPACT_ATOMS: atom_id res chain seq x y z
N MET A 1 -33.86 -29.80 -34.77
CA MET A 1 -33.21 -31.09 -34.40
C MET A 1 -31.85 -30.73 -33.78
N VAL A 2 -31.77 -30.53 -32.46
CA VAL A 2 -31.37 -31.51 -31.42
C VAL A 2 -29.92 -31.97 -31.66
N ARG A 3 -28.94 -31.64 -30.81
CA ARG A 3 -28.75 -32.25 -29.48
C ARG A 3 -27.83 -31.41 -28.57
N LEU A 4 -28.31 -31.12 -27.36
CA LEU A 4 -27.59 -30.46 -26.27
C LEU A 4 -26.86 -31.52 -25.43
N GLY A 5 -25.54 -31.38 -25.25
CA GLY A 5 -24.72 -32.28 -24.42
C GLY A 5 -24.81 -31.91 -22.94
N ARG A 6 -25.29 -32.84 -22.12
CA ARG A 6 -25.32 -32.78 -20.65
C ARG A 6 -24.00 -33.32 -20.09
N LEU A 7 -23.34 -32.60 -19.19
CA LEU A 7 -22.27 -33.14 -18.33
C LEU A 7 -22.68 -33.02 -16.86
N LYS A 8 -22.55 -34.15 -16.17
CA LYS A 8 -23.14 -34.51 -14.90
C LYS A 8 -22.36 -33.90 -13.72
N ALA A 9 -23.11 -33.49 -12.69
CA ALA A 9 -22.60 -33.12 -11.38
C ALA A 9 -21.88 -34.30 -10.72
N MET A 10 -20.66 -34.06 -10.22
CA MET A 10 -19.85 -35.04 -9.51
C MET A 10 -20.11 -34.89 -8.02
N SER A 11 -20.88 -35.81 -7.46
CA SER A 11 -21.16 -35.92 -6.02
C SER A 11 -19.98 -36.61 -5.32
N TRP A 12 -19.39 -35.99 -4.32
CA TRP A 12 -18.36 -36.61 -3.47
C TRP A 12 -19.02 -37.35 -2.31
N THR A 13 -18.85 -38.67 -2.28
CA THR A 13 -19.30 -39.54 -1.20
C THR A 13 -18.17 -39.67 -0.17
N ILE A 14 -18.41 -39.23 1.06
CA ILE A 14 -17.50 -39.43 2.20
C ILE A 14 -17.76 -40.82 2.78
N ALA A 15 -16.75 -41.70 2.74
CA ALA A 15 -16.77 -42.98 3.42
C ALA A 15 -16.32 -42.80 4.88
N VAL A 16 -17.23 -43.07 5.82
CA VAL A 16 -16.94 -43.12 7.26
C VAL A 16 -16.45 -44.54 7.59
N LEU A 17 -15.24 -44.64 8.13
CA LEU A 17 -14.61 -45.89 8.55
C LEU A 17 -14.68 -45.97 10.09
N LEU A 18 -15.43 -46.95 10.58
CA LEU A 18 -15.65 -47.27 11.98
C LEU A 18 -14.47 -48.14 12.48
N VAL A 19 -13.80 -47.73 13.57
CA VAL A 19 -12.78 -48.55 14.26
C VAL A 19 -13.32 -48.91 15.65
N PRO A 20 -13.30 -50.20 16.07
CA PRO A 20 -13.80 -50.62 17.38
C PRO A 20 -12.77 -50.40 18.50
N GLY A 21 -13.29 -50.34 19.72
CA GLY A 21 -12.65 -49.81 20.92
C GLY A 21 -11.45 -50.58 21.47
N VAL A 22 -10.62 -49.84 22.21
CA VAL A 22 -9.53 -50.36 23.04
C VAL A 22 -9.69 -49.77 24.45
N GLY A 23 -9.54 -50.64 25.45
CA GLY A 23 -10.01 -50.47 26.82
C GLY A 23 -9.32 -49.40 27.67
N VAL A 24 -10.06 -48.97 28.68
CA VAL A 24 -9.64 -48.02 29.72
C VAL A 24 -8.88 -48.79 30.80
N THR A 25 -7.62 -48.45 31.02
CA THR A 25 -6.87 -48.78 32.23
C THR A 25 -6.85 -47.55 33.15
N PRO A 26 -7.27 -47.64 34.43
CA PRO A 26 -7.13 -46.53 35.36
C PRO A 26 -5.69 -46.43 35.88
N LEU A 27 -5.08 -45.26 35.73
CA LEU A 27 -3.85 -44.86 36.42
C LEU A 27 -4.15 -44.43 37.87
N PRO A 28 -3.23 -44.67 38.83
CA PRO A 28 -3.42 -44.29 40.22
C PRO A 28 -3.33 -42.77 40.41
N ALA A 29 -4.18 -42.25 41.28
CA ALA A 29 -4.16 -40.87 41.75
C ALA A 29 -2.90 -40.62 42.60
N ALA A 30 -2.08 -39.66 42.18
CA ALA A 30 -0.97 -39.14 42.96
C ALA A 30 -1.12 -37.62 43.14
N GLY A 31 -1.29 -37.21 44.40
CA GLY A 31 -0.76 -35.96 44.95
C GLY A 31 -1.46 -34.66 44.58
N VAL A 32 -2.39 -34.24 45.44
CA VAL A 32 -2.83 -32.84 45.55
C VAL A 32 -1.65 -32.02 46.08
N GLY A 33 -1.09 -31.15 45.23
CA GLY A 33 -0.22 -30.05 45.62
C GLY A 33 -0.97 -28.73 45.47
N ALA A 34 -1.48 -28.19 46.58
CA ALA A 34 -2.05 -26.86 46.64
C ALA A 34 -0.93 -25.80 46.63
N ALA A 35 -0.98 -24.83 45.72
CA ALA A 35 -0.44 -23.48 45.92
C ALA A 35 -0.83 -22.56 44.76
N GLY A 36 -1.46 -21.43 45.08
CA GLY A 36 -1.44 -20.24 44.22
C GLY A 36 -2.78 -19.74 43.70
N SER A 37 -3.70 -19.32 44.59
CA SER A 37 -4.63 -18.23 44.26
C SER A 37 -3.82 -16.94 44.10
N GLY A 38 -3.29 -16.71 42.90
CA GLY A 38 -2.83 -15.40 42.48
C GLY A 38 -4.02 -14.64 41.90
N SER A 39 -4.60 -13.73 42.69
CA SER A 39 -5.46 -12.68 42.14
C SER A 39 -4.69 -11.99 41.01
N PRO A 40 -5.25 -11.81 39.79
CA PRO A 40 -4.56 -11.02 38.78
C PRO A 40 -4.39 -9.61 39.35
N GLU A 41 -3.13 -9.23 39.55
CA GLU A 41 -2.72 -7.89 39.92
C GLU A 41 -3.29 -6.91 38.88
N PRO A 42 -3.97 -5.83 39.28
CA PRO A 42 -4.49 -4.87 38.32
C PRO A 42 -3.29 -4.24 37.63
N VAL A 43 -3.12 -4.55 36.35
CA VAL A 43 -2.21 -3.83 35.46
C VAL A 43 -2.58 -2.36 35.58
N SER A 44 -1.73 -1.60 36.28
CA SER A 44 -1.84 -0.16 36.38
C SER A 44 -1.72 0.39 34.96
N ALA A 45 -2.87 0.66 34.35
CA ALA A 45 -2.94 1.35 33.08
C ALA A 45 -2.37 2.74 33.31
N ARG A 46 -1.12 2.95 32.86
CA ARG A 46 -0.59 4.29 32.64
C ARG A 46 -1.68 5.08 31.90
N PRO A 47 -2.10 6.26 32.40
CA PRO A 47 -3.10 7.05 31.70
C PRO A 47 -2.46 7.51 30.39
N GLU A 48 -2.82 6.84 29.31
CA GLU A 48 -2.75 7.39 27.96
C GLU A 48 -3.46 8.75 27.97
N PRO A 49 -3.09 9.70 27.09
CA PRO A 49 -3.74 11.00 27.00
C PRO A 49 -5.19 10.85 26.52
N ARG A 50 -6.08 10.47 27.43
CA ARG A 50 -7.52 10.32 27.20
C ARG A 50 -8.24 11.67 27.24
N GLU A 51 -7.67 12.64 27.95
CA GLU A 51 -8.21 13.99 28.14
C GLU A 51 -8.40 14.76 26.82
N PRO A 52 -7.41 14.85 25.89
CA PRO A 52 -7.58 15.65 24.67
C PRO A 52 -8.64 15.05 23.74
N LEU A 53 -8.71 13.72 23.67
CA LEU A 53 -9.66 13.03 22.81
C LEU A 53 -11.10 13.13 23.34
N ALA A 54 -11.29 13.02 24.66
CA ALA A 54 -12.58 13.19 25.28
C ALA A 54 -13.12 14.61 25.06
N ALA A 55 -12.28 15.63 25.31
CA ALA A 55 -12.62 17.03 25.07
C ALA A 55 -12.98 17.30 23.61
N ALA A 56 -12.21 16.76 22.65
CA ALA A 56 -12.50 16.89 21.23
C ALA A 56 -13.86 16.29 20.83
N ARG A 57 -14.21 15.11 21.39
CA ARG A 57 -15.50 14.46 21.14
C ARG A 57 -16.66 15.23 21.73
N GLU A 58 -16.50 15.74 22.94
CA GLU A 58 -17.51 16.55 23.62
C GLU A 58 -17.79 17.83 22.84
N HIS A 59 -16.73 18.58 22.53
CA HIS A 59 -16.82 19.80 21.74
C HIS A 59 -17.48 19.57 20.37
N ALA A 60 -17.04 18.55 19.62
CA ALA A 60 -17.65 18.23 18.33
C ALA A 60 -19.13 17.85 18.45
N SER A 61 -19.51 17.18 19.54
CA SER A 61 -20.91 16.80 19.80
C SER A 61 -21.79 18.00 20.13
N GLU A 62 -21.27 18.96 20.90
CA GLU A 62 -21.95 20.23 21.20
C GLU A 62 -22.19 21.03 19.92
N VAL A 63 -21.16 21.20 19.09
CA VAL A 63 -21.28 21.91 17.81
C VAL A 63 -22.25 21.18 16.87
N ALA A 64 -22.20 19.85 16.79
CA ALA A 64 -23.11 19.09 15.94
C ALA A 64 -24.58 19.25 16.37
N ARG A 65 -24.83 19.23 17.69
CA ARG A 65 -26.18 19.49 18.26
C ARG A 65 -26.63 20.92 18.00
N ALA A 66 -25.76 21.91 18.20
CA ALA A 66 -26.08 23.32 18.04
C ALA A 66 -26.35 23.70 16.57
N THR A 67 -25.61 23.12 15.64
CA THR A 67 -25.69 23.45 14.20
C THR A 67 -26.65 22.56 13.42
N GLY A 68 -27.01 21.38 13.94
CA GLY A 68 -27.75 20.37 13.19
C GLY A 68 -26.94 19.72 12.06
N GLN A 69 -25.61 19.91 12.03
CA GLN A 69 -24.71 19.34 11.02
C GLN A 69 -23.78 18.29 11.62
N LYS A 70 -23.29 17.36 10.80
CA LYS A 70 -22.22 16.45 11.22
C LYS A 70 -20.90 17.21 11.33
N VAL A 71 -20.15 16.97 12.39
CA VAL A 71 -18.87 17.67 12.68
C VAL A 71 -17.73 16.65 12.71
N PRO A 72 -16.66 16.84 11.92
CA PRO A 72 -15.50 15.93 11.94
C PRO A 72 -14.74 16.04 13.27
N ILE A 73 -14.19 14.93 13.74
CA ILE A 73 -13.32 14.88 14.92
C ILE A 73 -11.91 14.55 14.41
N GLU A 74 -11.05 15.56 14.30
CA GLU A 74 -9.74 15.43 13.67
C GLU A 74 -8.79 14.56 14.49
N GLU A 75 -8.92 14.60 15.82
CA GLU A 75 -8.14 13.83 16.78
C GLU A 75 -8.46 12.33 16.73
N MET A 76 -9.65 11.97 16.25
CA MET A 76 -10.07 10.58 16.01
C MET A 76 -9.86 10.13 14.56
N THR A 77 -9.40 11.04 13.71
CA THR A 77 -9.23 10.83 12.29
C THR A 77 -7.82 10.31 12.00
N THR A 78 -7.73 9.24 11.22
CA THR A 78 -6.46 8.64 10.76
C THR A 78 -6.38 8.64 9.23
N GLU A 79 -5.29 8.10 8.69
CA GLU A 79 -5.08 7.91 7.25
C GLU A 79 -6.18 7.07 6.58
N ASN A 80 -6.81 6.16 7.33
CA ASN A 80 -7.82 5.24 6.83
C ASN A 80 -9.18 5.32 7.54
N ALA A 81 -9.33 6.10 8.62
CA ALA A 81 -10.58 6.24 9.35
C ALA A 81 -10.99 7.70 9.49
N LYS A 82 -12.24 8.02 9.15
CA LYS A 82 -12.88 9.33 9.41
C LYS A 82 -13.96 9.15 10.48
N VAL A 83 -13.99 10.04 11.46
CA VAL A 83 -14.98 10.02 12.55
C VAL A 83 -15.69 11.36 12.62
N TRP A 84 -17.01 11.32 12.77
CA TRP A 84 -17.86 12.50 12.92
C TRP A 84 -18.77 12.37 14.13
N ALA A 85 -19.03 13.48 14.82
CA ALA A 85 -20.16 13.64 15.71
C ALA A 85 -21.41 13.99 14.90
N LEU A 86 -22.52 13.32 15.18
CA LEU A 86 -23.81 13.56 14.55
C LEU A 86 -24.71 14.39 15.48
N PRO A 87 -25.64 15.21 14.93
CA PRO A 87 -26.56 16.03 15.73
C PRO A 87 -27.44 15.23 16.69
N ASN A 88 -27.70 13.96 16.38
CA ASN A 88 -28.50 13.05 17.21
C ASN A 88 -27.72 12.44 18.40
N GLY A 89 -26.49 12.89 18.66
CA GLY A 89 -25.65 12.40 19.75
C GLY A 89 -24.91 11.09 19.46
N ARG A 90 -25.03 10.54 18.24
CA ARG A 90 -24.26 9.38 17.80
C ARG A 90 -22.97 9.81 17.12
N PHE A 91 -22.07 8.86 16.92
CA PHE A 91 -20.89 9.03 16.09
C PHE A 91 -21.00 8.17 14.83
N GLU A 92 -20.53 8.71 13.71
CA GLU A 92 -20.33 7.96 12.47
C GLU A 92 -18.83 7.74 12.29
N SER A 93 -18.45 6.52 11.89
CA SER A 93 -17.07 6.19 11.52
C SER A 93 -17.07 5.49 10.17
N VAL A 94 -16.24 5.98 9.27
CA VAL A 94 -15.97 5.35 7.98
C VAL A 94 -14.52 4.89 7.97
N ILE A 95 -14.31 3.59 7.82
CA ILE A 95 -13.00 2.95 7.82
C ILE A 95 -12.74 2.32 6.45
N ALA A 96 -11.62 2.65 5.84
CA ALA A 96 -11.13 2.08 4.60
C ALA A 96 -10.07 1.00 4.86
N SER A 97 -9.95 0.06 3.92
CA SER A 97 -8.93 -1.01 3.97
C SER A 97 -7.49 -0.51 3.76
N GLY A 98 -7.32 0.72 3.29
CA GLY A 98 -6.02 1.36 3.09
C GLY A 98 -6.08 2.89 3.29
N PRO A 99 -4.93 3.57 3.24
CA PRO A 99 -4.85 5.02 3.39
C PRO A 99 -5.61 5.73 2.27
N VAL A 100 -6.65 6.50 2.62
CA VAL A 100 -7.42 7.33 1.67
C VAL A 100 -6.99 8.79 1.70
N ARG A 101 -6.16 9.14 2.68
CA ARG A 101 -5.62 10.49 2.90
C ARG A 101 -4.33 10.41 3.69
N PHE A 102 -3.56 11.48 3.63
CA PHE A 102 -2.28 11.60 4.32
C PHE A 102 -2.01 13.04 4.71
N LYS A 103 -1.10 13.26 5.67
CA LYS A 103 -0.68 14.61 6.02
C LYS A 103 0.44 15.09 5.10
N ARG A 104 0.23 16.23 4.45
CA ARG A 104 1.24 16.98 3.71
C ARG A 104 1.30 18.37 4.31
N ASP A 105 2.49 18.77 4.76
CA ASP A 105 2.72 20.09 5.39
C ASP A 105 1.74 20.39 6.54
N GLY A 106 1.47 19.37 7.36
CA GLY A 106 0.56 19.47 8.51
C GLY A 106 -0.93 19.40 8.17
N ARG A 107 -1.32 19.41 6.89
CA ARG A 107 -2.72 19.33 6.44
C ARG A 107 -3.09 17.95 5.91
N TRP A 108 -4.30 17.49 6.24
CA TRP A 108 -4.89 16.33 5.59
C TRP A 108 -5.15 16.60 4.12
N THR A 109 -4.63 15.71 3.27
CA THR A 109 -4.80 15.72 1.81
C THR A 109 -5.37 14.36 1.42
N GLU A 110 -6.47 14.36 0.67
CA GLU A 110 -7.04 13.12 0.12
C GLU A 110 -6.09 12.55 -0.95
N VAL A 111 -6.04 11.23 -1.06
CA VAL A 111 -5.28 10.56 -2.12
C VAL A 111 -5.98 10.81 -3.45
N ASP A 112 -5.23 11.28 -4.44
CA ASP A 112 -5.67 11.47 -5.82
C ASP A 112 -4.60 10.93 -6.76
N LEU A 113 -4.93 9.80 -7.39
CA LEU A 113 -4.01 9.04 -8.24
C LEU A 113 -4.02 9.52 -9.70
N THR A 114 -4.78 10.57 -10.04
CA THR A 114 -4.85 11.11 -11.39
C THR A 114 -3.50 11.67 -11.81
N LEU A 115 -2.93 11.13 -12.88
CA LEU A 115 -1.60 11.48 -13.38
C LEU A 115 -1.64 12.75 -14.23
N HIS A 116 -0.64 13.60 -14.02
CA HIS A 116 -0.42 14.81 -14.78
C HIS A 116 1.06 14.95 -15.15
N ALA A 117 1.31 15.49 -16.34
CA ALA A 117 2.65 15.95 -16.71
C ALA A 117 3.05 17.17 -15.87
N ARG A 118 4.32 17.22 -15.49
CA ARG A 118 4.92 18.30 -14.71
C ARG A 118 5.85 19.15 -15.59
N PRO A 119 6.09 20.41 -15.21
CA PRO A 119 6.99 21.31 -15.96
C PRO A 119 8.44 20.81 -16.07
N ASP A 120 8.88 19.94 -15.16
CA ASP A 120 10.21 19.34 -15.17
C ASP A 120 10.33 18.14 -16.14
N GLY A 121 9.27 17.85 -16.91
CA GLY A 121 9.21 16.74 -17.85
C GLY A 121 8.93 15.38 -17.20
N THR A 122 8.61 15.34 -15.90
CA THR A 122 8.15 14.11 -15.24
C THR A 122 6.62 14.01 -15.24
N VAL A 123 6.11 12.85 -14.83
CA VAL A 123 4.67 12.62 -14.63
C VAL A 123 4.43 12.22 -13.18
N ALA A 124 3.33 12.67 -12.58
CA ALA A 124 2.98 12.24 -11.24
C ALA A 124 1.50 12.38 -10.91
N PRO A 125 1.02 11.67 -9.88
CA PRO A 125 -0.31 11.88 -9.35
C PRO A 125 -0.51 13.27 -8.74
N ALA A 126 -1.75 13.75 -8.74
CA ALA A 126 -2.14 14.98 -8.05
C ALA A 126 -1.83 14.93 -6.53
N ALA A 127 -2.10 13.79 -5.88
CA ALA A 127 -1.78 13.58 -4.46
C ALA A 127 -1.48 12.10 -4.16
N HIS A 128 -0.21 11.78 -3.90
CA HIS A 128 0.24 10.43 -3.59
C HIS A 128 1.01 10.38 -2.27
N LEU A 129 0.71 9.37 -1.44
CA LEU A 129 1.27 9.21 -0.09
C LEU A 129 2.81 9.20 -0.08
N ASN A 130 3.40 8.44 -1.01
CA ASN A 130 4.86 8.24 -1.09
C ASN A 130 5.51 9.02 -2.25
N ASP A 131 4.99 10.19 -2.63
CA ASP A 131 5.57 11.05 -3.69
C ASP A 131 5.94 10.31 -5.00
N LEU A 132 4.98 9.54 -5.55
CA LEU A 132 5.19 8.84 -6.81
C LEU A 132 5.59 9.82 -7.92
N THR A 133 6.67 9.49 -8.63
CA THR A 133 7.11 10.21 -9.83
C THR A 133 7.47 9.19 -10.90
N LEU A 134 6.93 9.39 -12.10
CA LEU A 134 7.15 8.60 -13.30
C LEU A 134 7.99 9.41 -14.31
N ALA A 135 8.71 8.71 -15.18
CA ALA A 135 9.44 9.36 -16.27
C ALA A 135 8.49 10.04 -17.28
N GLY A 136 8.95 11.11 -17.91
CA GLY A 136 8.43 11.51 -19.23
C GLY A 136 9.28 10.89 -20.34
N ARG A 137 9.27 11.50 -21.53
CA ARG A 137 10.14 11.11 -22.63
C ARG A 137 11.64 11.11 -22.25
N ARG A 138 12.36 10.09 -22.71
CA ARG A 138 13.83 9.93 -22.61
C ARG A 138 14.39 9.45 -23.94
N GLU A 139 15.43 10.11 -24.44
CA GLU A 139 15.99 9.80 -25.77
C GLU A 139 16.90 8.55 -25.79
N GLY A 140 17.33 8.07 -24.62
CA GLY A 140 18.13 6.85 -24.49
C GLY A 140 18.84 6.74 -23.13
N GLY A 141 19.39 5.55 -22.87
CA GLY A 141 20.18 5.25 -21.68
C GLY A 141 19.35 4.91 -20.44
N GLU A 142 20.03 4.38 -19.42
CA GLU A 142 19.36 3.98 -18.18
C GLU A 142 18.78 5.18 -17.43
N SER A 143 17.51 5.06 -17.04
CA SER A 143 16.80 6.10 -16.30
C SER A 143 15.78 5.52 -15.33
N ASP A 144 15.43 6.28 -14.29
CA ASP A 144 14.32 5.94 -13.42
C ASP A 144 13.00 6.04 -14.21
N LEU A 145 12.29 4.92 -14.34
CA LEU A 145 10.97 4.80 -14.94
C LEU A 145 9.88 5.23 -13.96
N ALA A 146 10.00 4.80 -12.71
CA ALA A 146 9.09 5.13 -11.62
C ALA A 146 9.86 5.18 -10.30
N SER A 147 9.49 6.08 -9.41
CA SER A 147 10.11 6.20 -8.09
C SER A 147 9.12 6.64 -7.02
N ILE A 148 9.33 6.17 -5.80
CA ILE A 148 8.58 6.54 -4.60
C ILE A 148 9.54 6.87 -3.45
N LYS A 149 9.07 7.66 -2.49
CA LYS A 149 9.74 7.92 -1.21
C LYS A 149 8.91 7.33 -0.08
N ALA A 150 9.35 6.18 0.44
CA ALA A 150 8.71 5.53 1.57
C ALA A 150 9.66 5.53 2.77
N GLY A 151 9.19 5.98 3.95
CA GLY A 151 10.01 6.03 5.16
C GLY A 151 11.28 6.86 5.02
N GLY A 152 11.21 7.98 4.26
CA GLY A 152 12.36 8.85 3.98
C GLY A 152 13.37 8.28 2.97
N THR A 153 13.17 7.05 2.48
CA THR A 153 14.07 6.42 1.51
C THR A 153 13.44 6.38 0.13
N ARG A 154 14.21 6.73 -0.91
CA ARG A 154 13.76 6.65 -2.29
C ARG A 154 13.99 5.25 -2.86
N ARG A 155 12.96 4.67 -3.46
CA ARG A 155 13.01 3.41 -4.23
C ARG A 155 12.65 3.71 -5.67
N ALA A 156 13.36 3.12 -6.63
CA ALA A 156 13.12 3.34 -8.05
C ALA A 156 13.13 2.03 -8.84
N MET A 157 12.27 1.98 -9.85
CA MET A 157 12.38 1.04 -10.95
C MET A 157 13.00 1.77 -12.13
N ARG A 158 13.98 1.16 -12.77
CA ARG A 158 14.73 1.70 -13.89
C ARG A 158 14.38 1.00 -15.18
N TRP A 159 14.54 1.74 -16.27
CA TRP A 159 14.47 1.26 -17.63
C TRP A 159 15.78 1.59 -18.34
N SER A 160 16.35 0.62 -19.05
CA SER A 160 17.72 0.72 -19.59
C SER A 160 17.81 1.35 -21.00
N ASP A 161 16.68 1.68 -21.62
CA ASP A 161 16.59 2.19 -23.01
C ASP A 161 15.88 3.56 -23.05
N GLY A 162 15.64 4.09 -24.24
CA GLY A 162 14.78 5.25 -24.43
C GLY A 162 13.34 5.00 -23.93
N LEU A 163 12.68 6.08 -23.50
CA LEU A 163 11.26 6.08 -23.16
C LEU A 163 10.52 7.07 -24.07
N PRO A 164 9.43 6.65 -24.73
CA PRO A 164 8.56 7.58 -25.44
C PRO A 164 7.83 8.49 -24.45
N GLU A 165 7.17 9.52 -24.96
CA GLU A 165 6.24 10.30 -24.14
C GLU A 165 5.05 9.41 -23.75
N PRO A 166 4.69 9.29 -22.45
CA PRO A 166 3.59 8.46 -22.03
C PRO A 166 2.24 9.08 -22.39
N VAL A 167 1.29 8.23 -22.78
CA VAL A 167 -0.13 8.60 -22.85
C VAL A 167 -0.75 8.40 -21.48
N LEU A 168 -1.36 9.44 -20.92
CA LEU A 168 -1.97 9.41 -19.58
C LEU A 168 -3.46 9.05 -19.67
N ASP A 169 -3.88 8.08 -18.87
CA ASP A 169 -5.26 7.63 -18.72
C ASP A 169 -5.60 7.45 -17.23
N GLY A 170 -6.12 8.51 -16.62
CA GLY A 170 -6.40 8.56 -15.18
C GLY A 170 -5.14 8.29 -14.36
N LYS A 171 -5.09 7.13 -13.70
CA LYS A 171 -3.94 6.69 -12.90
C LYS A 171 -2.87 5.90 -13.67
N ARG A 172 -3.02 5.73 -14.99
CA ARG A 172 -2.12 4.94 -15.84
C ARG A 172 -1.30 5.82 -16.77
N ALA A 173 0.00 5.54 -16.85
CA ALA A 173 0.91 6.06 -17.86
C ALA A 173 1.29 4.94 -18.83
N ILE A 174 1.01 5.14 -20.11
CA ILE A 174 1.23 4.15 -21.17
C ILE A 174 2.37 4.61 -22.07
N TYR A 175 3.52 3.97 -21.96
CA TYR A 175 4.68 4.18 -22.84
C TYR A 175 4.55 3.22 -24.01
N ARG A 176 4.16 3.75 -25.18
CA ARG A 176 3.85 2.92 -26.35
C ARG A 176 5.10 2.53 -27.12
N ASP A 177 5.17 1.26 -27.49
CA ASP A 177 6.22 0.71 -28.35
C ASP A 177 7.64 1.02 -27.82
N VAL A 178 7.83 0.84 -26.50
CA VAL A 178 9.16 0.92 -25.86
C VAL A 178 10.15 -0.06 -26.47
N LEU A 179 9.61 -1.17 -26.99
CA LEU A 179 10.22 -2.04 -28.00
C LEU A 179 9.14 -2.35 -29.04
N PRO A 180 9.49 -2.81 -30.25
CA PRO A 180 8.51 -3.07 -31.30
C PRO A 180 7.36 -3.99 -30.83
N GLY A 181 6.13 -3.44 -30.75
CA GLY A 181 4.94 -4.17 -30.31
C GLY A 181 4.86 -4.47 -28.82
N ILE A 182 5.70 -3.85 -27.98
CA ILE A 182 5.65 -3.93 -26.51
C ILE A 182 5.37 -2.54 -25.94
N ASP A 183 4.30 -2.43 -25.16
CA ASP A 183 4.05 -1.26 -24.32
C ASP A 183 4.50 -1.54 -22.88
N LEU A 184 4.91 -0.48 -22.22
CA LEU A 184 5.15 -0.45 -20.80
C LEU A 184 4.06 0.41 -20.16
N VAL A 185 3.32 -0.15 -19.22
CA VAL A 185 2.24 0.56 -18.52
C VAL A 185 2.61 0.64 -17.06
N VAL A 186 2.55 1.84 -16.49
CA VAL A 186 2.72 2.06 -15.05
C VAL A 186 1.42 2.60 -14.49
N GLU A 187 0.87 1.92 -13.49
CA GLU A 187 -0.36 2.31 -12.81
C GLU A 187 -0.04 2.79 -11.40
N ALA A 188 -0.50 3.99 -11.03
CA ALA A 188 -0.37 4.50 -9.68
C ALA A 188 -1.29 3.73 -8.72
N GLN A 189 -0.73 3.32 -7.58
CA GLN A 189 -1.44 2.69 -6.46
C GLN A 189 -1.38 3.62 -5.25
N MET A 190 -2.18 3.38 -4.20
CA MET A 190 -2.22 4.28 -3.02
C MET A 190 -0.84 4.49 -2.35
N THR A 191 -0.04 3.42 -2.26
CA THR A 191 1.26 3.41 -1.58
C THR A 191 2.43 3.27 -2.55
N GLY A 192 2.17 3.21 -3.86
CA GLY A 192 3.21 2.88 -4.82
C GLY A 192 2.72 2.84 -6.26
N TYR A 193 3.20 1.87 -7.02
CA TYR A 193 2.81 1.68 -8.41
C TYR A 193 2.94 0.21 -8.78
N GLU A 194 2.24 -0.17 -9.83
CA GLU A 194 2.39 -1.45 -10.51
C GLU A 194 2.89 -1.21 -11.94
N GLN A 195 3.66 -2.17 -12.44
CA GLN A 195 4.19 -2.16 -13.80
C GLN A 195 3.66 -3.36 -14.56
N PHE A 196 3.21 -3.10 -15.78
CA PHE A 196 2.74 -4.11 -16.72
C PHE A 196 3.51 -4.00 -18.03
N THR A 197 3.87 -5.16 -18.59
CA THR A 197 4.44 -5.27 -19.93
C THR A 197 3.35 -5.82 -20.84
N VAL A 198 2.87 -5.00 -21.77
CA VAL A 198 1.77 -5.38 -22.67
C VAL A 198 2.33 -5.75 -24.03
N ILE A 199 2.13 -7.00 -24.43
CA ILE A 199 2.61 -7.53 -25.71
C ILE A 199 1.45 -7.49 -26.70
N LYS A 200 1.56 -6.65 -27.75
CA LYS A 200 0.45 -6.37 -28.68
C LYS A 200 0.18 -7.51 -29.66
N ASN A 201 1.19 -8.30 -29.99
CA ASN A 201 1.09 -9.35 -31.00
C ASN A 201 2.13 -10.46 -30.77
N ARG A 202 1.97 -11.59 -31.45
CA ARG A 202 2.86 -12.76 -31.31
C ARG A 202 4.31 -12.46 -31.70
N ALA A 203 4.55 -11.62 -32.71
CA ALA A 203 5.91 -11.31 -33.16
C ALA A 203 6.71 -10.56 -32.08
N ALA A 204 6.04 -9.72 -31.29
CA ALA A 204 6.65 -8.98 -30.19
C ALA A 204 7.17 -9.85 -29.04
N LEU A 205 6.78 -11.14 -28.94
CA LEU A 205 7.36 -12.07 -27.97
C LEU A 205 8.87 -12.23 -28.14
N ALA A 206 9.39 -12.05 -29.36
CA ALA A 206 10.83 -12.05 -29.62
C ALA A 206 11.59 -10.93 -28.89
N HIS A 207 10.88 -9.92 -28.35
CA HIS A 207 11.45 -8.79 -27.62
C HIS A 207 11.14 -8.83 -26.11
N TYR A 208 10.37 -9.82 -25.63
CA TYR A 208 9.93 -9.87 -24.23
C TYR A 208 11.10 -10.01 -23.25
N ASP A 209 12.04 -10.92 -23.52
CA ASP A 209 13.19 -11.14 -22.64
C ASP A 209 14.08 -9.89 -22.56
N ARG A 210 14.20 -9.13 -23.66
CA ARG A 210 14.87 -7.83 -23.66
C ARG A 210 14.13 -6.80 -22.81
N ALA A 211 12.79 -6.76 -22.89
CA ALA A 211 11.99 -5.85 -22.06
C ALA A 211 12.18 -6.15 -20.57
N GLN A 212 12.17 -7.43 -20.19
CA GLN A 212 12.39 -7.86 -18.80
C GLN A 212 13.81 -7.55 -18.33
N ALA A 213 14.82 -7.80 -19.15
CA ALA A 213 16.21 -7.48 -18.81
C ALA A 213 16.48 -5.96 -18.71
N ALA A 214 15.71 -5.14 -19.42
CA ALA A 214 15.82 -3.68 -19.35
C ALA A 214 15.21 -3.09 -18.07
N LEU A 215 14.27 -3.80 -17.43
CA LEU A 215 13.69 -3.42 -16.14
C LEU A 215 14.61 -3.83 -14.99
N LYS A 216 14.98 -2.86 -14.16
CA LYS A 216 15.85 -3.10 -13.00
C LYS A 216 15.26 -2.44 -11.76
N LEU A 217 15.34 -3.12 -10.64
CA LEU A 217 15.10 -2.47 -9.35
C LEU A 217 16.38 -1.77 -8.92
N GLY A 218 16.27 -0.52 -8.47
CA GLY A 218 17.42 0.23 -8.00
C GLY A 218 17.07 1.13 -6.82
N ASP A 219 18.05 1.33 -5.95
CA ASP A 219 18.04 2.51 -5.08
C ASP A 219 18.32 3.73 -5.96
N ALA A 220 17.69 4.87 -5.65
CA ALA A 220 17.88 6.09 -6.44
C ALA A 220 19.36 6.38 -6.64
N ALA A 221 19.79 6.51 -7.90
CA ALA A 221 21.11 7.04 -8.20
C ALA A 221 21.18 8.41 -7.56
N SER A 222 22.19 8.63 -6.72
CA SER A 222 22.63 9.99 -6.41
C SER A 222 22.81 10.70 -7.75
N LYS A 223 22.15 11.85 -7.90
CA LYS A 223 22.41 12.76 -9.01
C LYS A 223 23.94 12.82 -9.18
N PRO A 224 24.51 12.66 -10.38
CA PRO A 224 25.87 13.08 -10.59
C PRO A 224 25.86 14.58 -10.35
N ASP A 225 26.29 15.01 -9.18
CA ASP A 225 26.92 16.30 -9.02
C ASP A 225 27.99 16.37 -10.11
N GLY A 226 27.99 17.47 -10.88
CA GLY A 226 28.84 17.67 -12.06
C GLY A 226 30.35 17.69 -11.77
N HIS A 227 30.78 17.11 -10.66
CA HIS A 227 32.15 16.86 -10.27
C HIS A 227 32.26 15.35 -10.04
N GLY A 228 32.83 14.63 -11.00
CA GLY A 228 33.11 13.21 -10.83
C GLY A 228 34.01 12.98 -9.63
N ALA A 229 33.44 12.63 -8.49
CA ALA A 229 34.15 12.10 -7.33
C ALA A 229 33.18 11.39 -6.39
N TRP A 230 33.19 10.05 -6.43
CA TRP A 230 32.60 9.23 -5.39
C TRP A 230 33.46 9.34 -4.12
N CYS A 231 33.09 10.22 -3.19
CA CYS A 231 33.64 10.20 -1.83
C CYS A 231 32.66 9.55 -0.87
N THR A 232 32.67 8.22 -0.79
CA THR A 232 32.16 7.52 0.39
C THR A 232 33.15 7.75 1.53
N THR A 233 32.94 8.77 2.36
CA THR A 233 33.64 8.86 3.65
C THR A 233 32.85 8.07 4.68
N PRO A 234 33.34 6.91 5.17
CA PRO A 234 32.67 6.21 6.26
C PRO A 234 32.74 7.05 7.54
N ALA A 235 31.61 7.15 8.22
CA ALA A 235 31.49 7.85 9.51
C ALA A 235 32.50 7.26 10.52
N ARG A 236 33.50 8.07 10.90
CA ARG A 236 34.37 7.75 12.04
C ARG A 236 33.52 7.72 13.31
N ARG A 237 33.37 6.53 13.90
CA ARG A 237 32.98 6.35 15.30
C ARG A 237 33.87 7.25 16.18
N ARG A 238 33.28 8.23 16.85
CA ARG A 238 33.89 8.83 18.05
C ARG A 238 33.90 7.76 19.14
N ARG A 239 35.07 7.23 19.48
CA ARG A 239 35.27 6.62 20.81
C ARG A 239 35.44 7.77 21.81
N ARG A 240 34.78 7.61 22.97
CA ARG A 240 34.94 8.46 24.15
C ARG A 240 36.38 8.48 24.61
#